data_AF-A0A200IZ49-F1
#
_entry.id   AF-A0A200IZ49-F1
#
_cell.length_a   1.000
_cell.length_b   1.000
_cell.length_c   1.000
_cell.angle_alpha   90.00
_cell.angle_beta   90.00
_cell.angle_gamma   90.00
#
_symmetry.space_group_name_H-M   'P 1'
#
loop_
_entity.id
_entity.type
_entity.pdbx_description
1 polymer ?
#
loop_
_entity_poly.entity_id
_entity_poly.type
_entity_poly.pdbx_seq_one_letter_code
_entity_poly.pdbx_strand_id
1 'polypeptide(L)'
;MIQEKLLLTKTFSKQLNIGTALSNFIENILEIFGDKTTVLERRPITFSEYFYVELITFTNGFQVRTSLKRNPTSFEIEAKAYSEPNHAYLSNLTIEELSMMRSLVKKEREQVIEQRYSDVDQGELAVLSSLFMKLKIITGEII
;
A
#
# COMPACT_ATOMS: atom_id res chain seq x y z
N MET A 1 16.12 4.39 -5.72
CA MET A 1 15.34 4.75 -4.51
C MET A 1 13.94 4.17 -4.69
N ILE A 2 13.48 3.30 -3.80
CA ILE A 2 12.08 2.84 -3.83
C ILE A 2 11.23 3.99 -3.29
N GLN A 3 10.32 4.48 -4.11
CA GLN A 3 9.54 5.68 -3.83
C GLN A 3 8.13 5.28 -3.40
N GLU A 4 7.60 5.98 -2.39
CA GLU A 4 6.20 5.91 -1.98
C GLU A 4 5.28 6.10 -3.19
N LYS A 5 4.28 5.22 -3.35
CA LYS A 5 3.32 5.29 -4.46
C LYS A 5 1.98 5.82 -3.95
N LEU A 6 1.48 6.90 -4.55
CA LEU A 6 0.15 7.42 -4.23
C LEU A 6 -0.91 6.38 -4.58
N LEU A 7 -1.75 6.03 -3.60
CA LEU A 7 -2.85 5.07 -3.73
C LEU A 7 -4.20 5.74 -3.84
N LEU A 8 -4.44 6.72 -2.97
CA LEU A 8 -5.73 7.38 -2.86
C LEU A 8 -5.54 8.83 -2.46
N THR A 9 -6.37 9.70 -3.03
CA THR A 9 -6.55 11.07 -2.55
C THR A 9 -8.04 11.31 -2.34
N LYS A 10 -8.39 11.95 -1.23
CA LYS A 10 -9.78 12.30 -0.92
C LYS A 10 -9.84 13.64 -0.19
N THR A 11 -10.87 14.42 -0.45
CA THR A 11 -11.14 15.67 0.27
C THR A 11 -12.34 15.47 1.18
N PHE A 12 -12.23 15.94 2.42
CA PHE A 12 -13.30 15.93 3.40
C PHE A 12 -13.75 17.35 3.75
N SER A 13 -15.03 17.48 4.10
CA SER A 13 -15.64 18.77 4.48
C SER A 13 -14.87 19.47 5.60
N LYS A 14 -14.78 20.80 5.53
CA LYS A 14 -14.16 21.66 6.55
C LYS A 14 -14.72 21.50 7.97
N GLN A 15 -15.95 21.00 8.09
CA GLN A 15 -16.64 20.77 9.36
C GLN A 15 -16.21 19.48 10.05
N LEU A 16 -15.60 18.54 9.33
CA LEU A 16 -15.07 17.31 9.93
C LEU A 16 -13.84 17.63 10.78
N ASN A 17 -13.69 16.91 11.89
CA ASN A 17 -12.43 16.88 12.61
C ASN A 17 -11.46 15.89 11.90
N ILE A 18 -10.15 16.11 12.06
CA ILE A 18 -9.13 15.31 11.37
C ILE A 18 -9.18 13.82 11.79
N GLY A 19 -9.53 13.51 13.04
CA GLY A 19 -9.64 12.12 13.51
C GLY A 19 -10.75 11.34 12.81
N THR A 20 -11.94 11.93 12.68
CA THR A 20 -13.07 11.33 11.94
C THR A 20 -12.78 11.26 10.44
N ALA A 21 -12.16 12.31 9.87
CA ALA A 21 -11.72 12.27 8.47
C ALA A 21 -10.73 11.11 8.24
N LEU A 22 -9.80 10.88 9.17
CA LEU A 22 -8.87 9.77 9.12
C LEU A 22 -9.57 8.41 9.22
N SER A 23 -10.46 8.20 10.19
CA SER A 23 -11.23 6.96 10.29
C SER A 23 -11.98 6.66 9.00
N ASN A 24 -12.69 7.65 8.45
CA ASN A 24 -13.37 7.49 7.16
C ASN A 24 -12.37 7.20 6.04
N PHE A 25 -11.21 7.87 6.03
CA PHE A 25 -10.19 7.66 5.02
C PHE A 25 -9.61 6.24 5.07
N ILE A 26 -9.42 5.67 6.26
CA ILE A 26 -8.98 4.29 6.45
C ILE A 26 -9.96 3.30 5.82
N GLU A 27 -11.27 3.48 6.01
CA GLU A 27 -12.28 2.63 5.36
C GLU A 27 -12.16 2.69 3.83
N ASN A 28 -11.95 3.89 3.25
CA ASN A 28 -11.73 4.02 1.81
C ASN A 28 -10.43 3.37 1.32
N ILE A 29 -9.41 3.30 2.18
CA ILE A 29 -8.16 2.60 1.86
C ILE A 29 -8.39 1.08 1.91
N LEU A 30 -9.14 0.58 2.89
CA LEU A 30 -9.47 -0.84 3.04
C LEU A 30 -10.20 -1.39 1.80
N GLU A 31 -11.09 -0.60 1.19
CA GLU A 31 -11.78 -0.95 -0.06
C GLU A 31 -10.82 -1.30 -1.21
N ILE A 32 -9.60 -0.72 -1.24
CA ILE A 32 -8.57 -1.04 -2.26
C ILE A 32 -8.06 -2.48 -2.12
N PHE A 33 -8.04 -3.00 -0.89
CA PHE A 33 -7.52 -4.33 -0.57
C PHE A 33 -8.61 -5.40 -0.42
N GLY A 34 -9.89 -4.99 -0.50
CA GLY A 34 -11.07 -5.85 -0.37
C GLY A 34 -11.40 -6.29 1.06
N ASP A 35 -12.60 -6.87 1.23
CA ASP A 35 -13.26 -7.19 2.51
C ASP A 35 -12.52 -8.14 3.47
N LYS A 36 -11.34 -8.64 3.08
CA LYS A 36 -10.54 -9.61 3.87
C LYS A 36 -9.37 -8.99 4.62
N THR A 37 -9.19 -7.67 4.51
CA THR A 37 -8.09 -6.96 5.14
C THR A 37 -8.63 -6.07 6.25
N THR A 38 -7.94 -6.00 7.39
CA THR A 38 -8.27 -5.09 8.49
C THR A 38 -7.00 -4.37 8.96
N VAL A 39 -7.18 -3.32 9.76
CA VAL A 39 -6.05 -2.60 10.38
C VAL A 39 -5.44 -3.48 11.47
N LEU A 40 -4.14 -3.77 11.35
CA LEU A 40 -3.35 -4.51 12.32
C LEU A 40 -2.65 -3.56 13.30
N GLU A 41 -1.99 -2.52 12.81
CA GLU A 41 -1.22 -1.57 13.61
C GLU A 41 -1.41 -0.13 13.09
N ARG A 42 -1.41 0.83 14.01
CA ARG A 42 -1.48 2.27 13.75
C ARG A 42 -0.34 2.96 14.47
N ARG A 43 0.53 3.64 13.72
CA ARG A 43 1.71 4.33 14.24
C ARG A 43 1.72 5.80 13.82
N PRO A 44 1.30 6.72 14.70
CA PRO A 44 1.37 8.15 14.42
C PRO A 44 2.83 8.58 14.20
N ILE A 45 3.06 9.38 13.16
CA ILE A 45 4.38 9.96 12.86
C ILE A 45 4.40 11.42 13.33
N THR A 46 3.39 12.20 12.94
CA THR A 46 3.27 13.62 13.28
C THR A 46 1.80 13.99 13.47
N PHE A 47 1.48 14.80 14.47
CA PHE A 47 0.12 15.26 14.72
C PHE A 47 0.06 16.74 15.14
N SER A 48 -0.92 17.46 14.59
CA SER A 48 -1.35 18.79 14.99
C SER A 48 -2.80 18.99 14.57
N GLU A 49 -3.41 20.12 14.95
CA GLU A 49 -4.78 20.47 14.56
C GLU A 49 -4.98 20.61 13.03
N TYR A 50 -3.91 20.94 12.29
CA TYR A 50 -3.97 21.24 10.86
C TYR A 50 -3.32 20.16 9.99
N PHE A 51 -2.58 19.24 10.59
CA PHE A 51 -1.76 18.28 9.88
C PHE A 51 -1.56 17.01 10.69
N TYR A 52 -1.79 15.87 10.06
CA TYR A 52 -1.68 14.57 10.69
C TYR A 52 -1.09 13.55 9.72
N VAL A 53 -0.08 12.79 10.17
CA VAL A 53 0.59 11.75 9.41
C VAL A 53 0.69 10.49 10.25
N GLU A 54 0.32 9.36 9.66
CA GLU A 54 0.32 8.07 10.34
C GLU A 54 0.66 6.93 9.38
N LEU A 55 1.47 5.99 9.86
CA LEU A 55 1.71 4.71 9.19
C LEU A 55 0.71 3.67 9.69
N ILE A 56 0.02 3.02 8.77
CA ILE A 56 -0.99 2.00 9.03
C ILE A 56 -0.49 0.69 8.46
N THR A 57 -0.46 -0.35 9.29
CA THR A 57 -0.15 -1.71 8.85
C THR A 57 -1.44 -2.52 8.82
N PHE A 58 -1.68 -3.22 7.71
CA PHE A 58 -2.84 -4.07 7.51
C PHE A 58 -2.53 -5.54 7.81
N THR A 59 -3.56 -6.35 8.06
CA THR A 59 -3.41 -7.79 8.36
C THR A 59 -2.79 -8.61 7.22
N ASN A 60 -2.91 -8.13 5.98
CA ASN A 60 -2.24 -8.73 4.83
C ASN A 60 -0.75 -8.35 4.73
N GLY A 61 -0.24 -7.51 5.64
CA GLY A 61 1.16 -7.06 5.69
C GLY A 61 1.44 -5.75 4.95
N PHE A 62 0.51 -5.23 4.14
CA PHE A 62 0.69 -3.93 3.49
C PHE A 62 0.82 -2.81 4.52
N GLN A 63 1.72 -1.88 4.23
CA GLN A 63 1.88 -0.65 4.99
C GLN A 63 1.44 0.52 4.13
N VAL A 64 0.66 1.43 4.72
CA VAL A 64 0.19 2.64 4.05
C VAL A 64 0.46 3.83 4.96
N ARG A 65 1.21 4.79 4.43
CA ARG A 65 1.38 6.09 5.05
C ARG A 65 0.24 7.00 4.63
N THR A 66 -0.48 7.53 5.61
CA THR A 66 -1.55 8.49 5.40
C THR A 66 -1.09 9.89 5.81
N SER A 67 -1.53 10.90 5.07
CA SER A 67 -1.26 12.31 5.34
C SER A 67 -2.55 13.09 5.16
N LEU A 68 -2.99 13.77 6.22
CA LEU A 68 -4.17 14.63 6.23
C LEU A 68 -3.71 16.05 6.54
N LYS A 69 -4.10 17.00 5.69
CA LYS A 69 -3.76 18.41 5.86
C LYS A 69 -4.99 19.27 5.63
N ARG A 70 -5.25 20.21 6.54
CA ARG A 70 -6.25 21.27 6.28
C ARG A 70 -5.69 22.25 5.26
N ASN A 71 -6.46 22.48 4.20
CA ASN A 71 -6.18 23.55 3.26
C ASN A 71 -6.33 24.91 3.98
N PRO A 72 -5.32 25.79 3.95
CA PRO A 72 -5.36 27.05 4.69
C PRO A 72 -6.40 28.04 4.16
N THR A 73 -6.88 27.86 2.93
CA THR A 73 -7.85 28.75 2.27
C THR A 73 -9.26 28.21 2.36
N SER A 74 -9.48 26.94 1.96
CA SER A 74 -10.82 26.32 1.96
C SER A 74 -11.21 25.68 3.30
N PHE A 75 -10.23 25.45 4.19
CA PHE A 75 -10.36 24.70 5.45
C PHE A 75 -10.79 23.23 5.31
N GLU A 76 -10.97 22.75 4.09
CA GLU A 76 -11.21 21.34 3.78
C GLU A 76 -10.00 20.49 4.15
N ILE A 77 -10.21 19.22 4.43
CA ILE A 77 -9.13 18.30 4.77
C ILE A 77 -8.75 17.52 3.52
N GLU A 78 -7.53 17.74 3.04
CA GLU A 78 -6.92 16.96 1.97
C GLU A 78 -6.24 15.72 2.58
N ALA A 79 -6.73 14.54 2.24
CA ALA A 79 -6.20 13.27 2.70
C ALA A 79 -5.52 12.52 1.54
N LYS A 80 -4.32 12.00 1.78
CA LYS A 80 -3.53 11.23 0.82
C LYS A 80 -3.03 9.95 1.47
N ALA A 81 -3.10 8.85 0.73
CA ALA A 81 -2.61 7.55 1.14
C ALA A 81 -1.50 7.12 0.18
N TYR A 82 -0.38 6.69 0.74
CA TYR A 82 0.79 6.25 0.01
C TYR A 82 1.13 4.83 0.44
N SER A 83 1.36 3.95 -0.53
CA SER A 83 1.93 2.64 -0.25
C SER A 83 3.34 2.83 0.29
N GLU A 84 3.59 2.26 1.47
CA GLU A 84 4.87 2.32 2.14
C GLU A 84 5.60 0.99 1.93
N PRO A 85 6.81 0.99 1.37
CA PRO A 85 7.60 -0.21 1.25
C PRO A 85 8.15 -0.64 2.62
N ASN A 86 8.42 -1.94 2.79
CA ASN A 86 9.08 -2.44 3.99
C ASN A 86 10.59 -2.10 3.94
N HIS A 87 10.92 -0.89 4.38
CA HIS A 87 12.28 -0.37 4.36
C HIS A 87 13.27 -1.24 5.14
N ALA A 88 12.86 -1.85 6.25
CA ALA A 88 13.72 -2.71 7.06
C ALA A 88 14.11 -4.00 6.33
N TYR A 89 13.21 -4.54 5.51
CA TYR A 89 13.55 -5.68 4.65
C TYR A 89 14.44 -5.25 3.49
N LEU A 90 14.07 -4.16 2.82
CA LEU A 90 14.78 -3.65 1.65
C LEU A 90 16.20 -3.18 1.95
N SER A 91 16.48 -2.69 3.16
CA SER A 91 17.83 -2.30 3.57
C SER A 91 18.80 -3.48 3.65
N ASN A 92 18.30 -4.72 3.70
CA ASN A 92 19.12 -5.93 3.75
C ASN A 92 19.38 -6.53 2.36
N LEU A 93 18.86 -5.90 1.29
CA LEU A 93 19.05 -6.34 -0.08
C LEU A 93 19.98 -5.40 -0.83
N THR A 94 20.86 -5.98 -1.62
CA THR A 94 21.62 -5.25 -2.65
C THR A 94 20.69 -4.82 -3.79
N ILE A 95 21.13 -3.83 -4.57
CA ILE A 95 20.36 -3.33 -5.73
C ILE A 95 20.20 -4.44 -6.77
N GLU A 96 21.22 -5.27 -6.93
CA GLU A 96 21.27 -6.41 -7.83
C GLU A 96 20.24 -7.47 -7.43
N GLU A 97 20.17 -7.83 -6.14
CA GLU A 97 19.18 -8.78 -5.61
C GLU A 97 17.75 -8.27 -5.83
N LEU A 98 17.49 -7.00 -5.51
CA LEU A 98 16.18 -6.39 -5.72
C LEU A 98 15.80 -6.34 -7.21
N SER A 99 16.75 -6.00 -8.08
CA SER A 99 16.55 -5.95 -9.53
C SER A 99 16.22 -7.34 -10.09
N MET A 100 16.95 -8.36 -9.63
CA MET A 100 16.71 -9.75 -10.00
C MET A 100 15.33 -10.22 -9.53
N MET A 101 14.96 -9.96 -8.27
CA MET A 101 13.64 -10.30 -7.74
C MET A 101 12.50 -9.67 -8.55
N ARG A 102 12.61 -8.39 -8.90
CA ARG A 102 11.64 -7.69 -9.76
C ARG A 102 11.56 -8.30 -11.16
N SER A 103 12.71 -8.59 -11.77
CA SER A 103 12.80 -9.18 -13.09
C SER A 103 12.15 -10.56 -13.14
N LEU A 104 12.46 -11.43 -12.17
CA LEU A 104 11.86 -12.74 -12.02
C LEU A 104 10.34 -12.61 -11.89
N VAL A 105 9.86 -11.76 -10.98
CA VAL A 105 8.41 -11.56 -10.82
C VAL A 105 7.73 -11.06 -12.09
N LYS A 106 8.34 -10.13 -12.83
CA LYS A 106 7.79 -9.64 -14.09
C LYS A 106 7.71 -10.76 -15.13
N LYS A 107 8.78 -11.53 -15.28
CA LYS A 107 8.87 -12.65 -16.21
C LYS A 107 7.86 -13.74 -15.89
N GLU A 108 7.72 -14.11 -14.62
CA GLU A 108 6.72 -15.09 -14.18
C GLU A 108 5.29 -14.60 -14.42
N ARG A 109 5.00 -13.31 -14.21
CA ARG A 109 3.69 -12.72 -14.53
C ARG A 109 3.39 -12.81 -16.03
N GLU A 110 4.36 -12.50 -16.88
CA GLU A 110 4.21 -12.60 -18.34
C GLU A 110 3.96 -14.05 -18.77
N GLN A 111 4.71 -15.01 -18.21
CA GLN A 111 4.51 -16.43 -18.47
C GLN A 111 3.11 -16.93 -18.06
N VAL A 112 2.60 -16.52 -16.90
CA VAL A 112 1.24 -16.89 -16.45
C VAL A 112 0.16 -16.31 -17.36
N ILE A 113 0.33 -15.09 -17.88
CA ILE A 113 -0.63 -14.46 -18.80
C ILE A 113 -0.61 -15.13 -20.17
N GLU A 114 0.55 -15.62 -20.62
CA GLU A 114 0.74 -16.22 -21.94
C GLU A 114 0.40 -17.72 -21.99
N GLN A 115 0.27 -18.41 -20.86
CA GLN A 115 -0.11 -19.82 -20.81
C GLN A 115 -1.62 -20.03 -21.04
N ARG A 116 -1.99 -21.06 -21.82
CA ARG A 116 -3.39 -21.51 -21.94
C ARG A 116 -3.81 -22.13 -20.61
N TYR A 117 -4.97 -21.71 -20.08
CA TYR A 117 -5.54 -22.18 -18.80
C TYR A 117 -5.57 -23.71 -18.61
N SER A 118 -5.54 -24.49 -19.69
CA SER A 118 -5.59 -25.96 -19.66
C SER A 118 -4.29 -26.65 -19.24
N ASP A 119 -3.14 -25.98 -19.31
CA ASP A 119 -1.82 -26.60 -19.11
C ASP A 119 -1.11 -26.13 -17.83
N VAL A 120 -1.78 -25.29 -17.02
CA VAL A 120 -1.21 -24.66 -15.82
C VAL A 120 -1.43 -25.53 -14.59
N ASP A 121 -0.34 -25.95 -13.94
CA ASP A 121 -0.40 -26.56 -12.61
C ASP A 121 -0.94 -25.53 -11.60
N GLN A 122 -2.14 -25.80 -11.09
CA GLN A 122 -2.83 -24.91 -10.16
C GLN A 122 -2.07 -24.74 -8.83
N GLY A 123 -1.27 -25.73 -8.42
CA GLY A 123 -0.42 -25.66 -7.24
C GLY A 123 0.74 -24.69 -7.44
N GLU A 124 1.41 -24.77 -8.59
CA GLU A 124 2.48 -23.84 -8.97
C GLU A 124 1.97 -22.40 -9.06
N LEU A 125 0.82 -22.21 -9.71
CA LEU A 125 0.16 -20.91 -9.84
C LEU A 125 -0.18 -20.29 -8.47
N ALA A 126 -0.64 -21.09 -7.52
CA ALA A 126 -0.95 -20.64 -6.17
C ALA A 126 0.30 -20.16 -5.41
N VAL A 127 1.43 -20.89 -5.54
CA VAL A 127 2.71 -20.51 -4.93
C VAL A 127 3.24 -19.22 -5.56
N LEU A 128 3.26 -19.13 -6.88
CA LEU A 128 3.68 -17.92 -7.60
C LEU A 128 2.85 -16.69 -7.22
N SER A 129 1.52 -16.84 -7.15
CA SER A 129 0.61 -15.78 -6.70
C SER A 129 0.91 -15.33 -5.27
N SER A 130 1.23 -16.27 -4.38
CA SER A 130 1.62 -15.97 -2.99
C SER A 130 2.94 -15.20 -2.92
N LEU A 131 3.97 -15.64 -3.67
CA LEU A 131 5.27 -14.99 -3.73
C LEU A 131 5.17 -13.58 -4.32
N PHE A 132 4.34 -13.41 -5.35
CA PHE A 132 4.07 -12.11 -5.96
C PHE A 132 3.45 -11.14 -4.96
N MET A 133 2.45 -11.58 -4.20
CA MET A 133 1.82 -10.76 -3.17
C MET A 133 2.82 -10.36 -2.08
N LYS A 134 3.68 -11.28 -1.63
CA LYS A 134 4.75 -10.98 -0.67
C LYS A 134 5.73 -9.95 -1.21
N LEU A 135 6.13 -10.05 -2.48
CA LEU A 135 7.00 -9.04 -3.08
C LEU A 135 6.33 -7.67 -3.12
N LYS A 136 5.06 -7.60 -3.51
CA LYS A 136 4.29 -6.34 -3.51
C LYS A 136 4.25 -5.68 -2.13
N ILE A 137 4.05 -6.47 -1.07
CA ILE A 137 4.09 -6.00 0.32
C ILE A 137 5.47 -5.43 0.66
N ILE A 138 6.54 -6.14 0.29
CA ILE A 138 7.92 -5.71 0.55
C ILE A 138 8.24 -4.41 -0.20
N THR A 139 7.89 -4.32 -1.48
CA THR A 139 8.24 -3.20 -2.36
C THR A 139 7.26 -2.03 -2.29
N GLY A 140 6.09 -2.20 -1.68
CA GLY A 140 5.00 -1.24 -1.70
C GLY A 140 4.34 -1.09 -3.08
N GLU A 141 4.56 -2.00 -4.03
CA GLU A 141 4.02 -1.88 -5.38
C GLU A 141 2.59 -2.47 -5.48
N ILE A 142 1.60 -1.60 -5.65
CA ILE A 142 0.21 -2.00 -5.98
C ILE A 142 0.01 -1.76 -7.48
N ILE A 143 0.03 -2.83 -8.27
CA ILE A 143 -0.36 -2.87 -9.70
C ILE A 143 -1.75 -3.46 -9.77
#